data_AF-A0AA90NKY5-F1
#
_entry.id   AF-A0AA90NKY5-F1
#
_cell.length_a   1.000
_cell.length_b   1.000
_cell.length_c   1.000
_cell.angle_alpha   90.00
_cell.angle_beta   90.00
_cell.angle_gamma   90.00
#
_symmetry.space_group_name_H-M   'P 1'
#
loop_
_entity.id
_entity.type
_entity.pdbx_description
1 polymer ?
#
loop_
_entity_poly.entity_id
_entity_poly.type
_entity_poly.pdbx_seq_one_letter_code
_entity_poly.pdbx_strand_id
1 'polypeptide(L)'
;MVSSCVHHMGLCIKKNRYNNIIIYYYDPNDTLRHKKIIATTAGGLKHLRYTDFWSLDNEQNYFPEQGKVCCLLSLDTIALQKDCKVVCMAKPSTSLLYLLSFYGHCGHPAVAVDLADLDNITKKELFAGKRKEGASALYLACQLGHFETVSALLAMIDNIDIRASVQQELLASKSKYGFSALYVACYHGHYEVVTALIAAICRANLNFNKYEKTEFPDRKNKYCFSALYLAVTALIAGSRNLNQNKTAELLAGKSKSGFPALYAACRNGHHEIVTALLAAICSGDLNLNKNVKIELLAGKSRDGYSALYIACQNGHRKVVTVLIAAICSGDLNLNNYEETELLAGKSQDGRSALYIAFQYGYHEIVMDLIAAIYGGDFNVNNDEKAELLARQSKGGCSALFIACQHGCHKIAAALIAAISRGNLHLNNDETAEFLAGKNEDGCPALYIACEYGYHEIVAMFMTEICRGDLNMNNSKRIEMLAGKNENGCHALYIACQHGYYKTVTALISAICSDLSLSQSEKAELLAGKNADGVSALERARELGYYKIVEVLSDCGM
;
A
#
# COMPACT_ATOMS: atom_id res chain seq x y z
N MET A 1 -17.84 29.05 44.47
CA MET A 1 -17.66 27.97 43.46
C MET A 1 -18.31 28.46 42.18
N VAL A 2 -17.50 28.90 41.21
CA VAL A 2 -18.01 29.50 39.97
C VAL A 2 -18.30 28.36 38.99
N SER A 3 -19.59 28.06 38.83
CA SER A 3 -20.13 27.08 37.88
C SER A 3 -19.88 27.56 36.44
N SER A 4 -19.39 26.68 35.57
CA SER A 4 -19.10 26.97 34.16
C SER A 4 -20.38 27.00 33.32
N CYS A 5 -21.00 28.18 33.22
CA CYS A 5 -22.29 28.41 32.58
C CYS A 5 -22.30 28.45 31.04
N VAL A 6 -21.40 27.77 30.30
CA VAL A 6 -21.58 27.65 28.82
C VAL A 6 -21.06 26.34 28.19
N HIS A 7 -21.97 25.45 27.77
CA HIS A 7 -21.76 24.23 27.00
C HIS A 7 -22.67 24.33 25.78
N HIS A 8 -22.08 24.31 24.59
CA HIS A 8 -22.78 24.50 23.33
C HIS A 8 -23.00 23.16 22.61
N MET A 9 -24.06 23.12 21.81
CA MET A 9 -24.54 21.93 21.11
C MET A 9 -23.81 21.74 19.77
N GLY A 10 -23.38 20.50 19.49
CA GLY A 10 -22.97 20.06 18.16
C GLY A 10 -24.04 19.17 17.54
N LEU A 11 -24.40 19.44 16.28
CA LEU A 11 -25.29 18.60 15.48
C LEU A 11 -24.50 18.03 14.30
N CYS A 12 -24.62 16.72 14.06
CA CYS A 12 -24.01 16.05 12.92
C CYS A 12 -25.09 15.26 12.18
N ILE A 13 -25.26 15.52 10.88
CA ILE A 13 -26.26 14.85 10.05
C ILE A 13 -25.56 13.88 9.08
N LYS A 14 -26.03 12.64 8.99
CA LYS A 14 -25.49 11.59 8.11
C LYS A 14 -26.62 10.81 7.44
N LYS A 15 -26.48 10.40 6.19
CA LYS A 15 -27.33 9.33 5.64
C LYS A 15 -26.78 7.96 5.97
N ASN A 16 -27.68 7.01 6.26
CA ASN A 16 -27.32 5.60 6.34
C ASN A 16 -27.43 4.91 4.97
N ARG A 17 -26.99 3.65 4.90
CA ARG A 17 -27.04 2.81 3.67
C ARG A 17 -28.46 2.62 3.09
N TYR A 18 -29.49 2.99 3.84
CA TYR A 18 -30.90 2.94 3.44
C TYR A 18 -31.48 4.34 3.15
N ASN A 19 -30.63 5.34 2.92
CA ASN A 19 -31.02 6.73 2.64
C ASN A 19 -31.78 7.46 3.76
N ASN A 20 -31.81 6.91 4.98
CA ASN A 20 -32.38 7.61 6.11
C ASN A 20 -31.41 8.68 6.61
N ILE A 21 -31.93 9.83 6.98
CA ILE A 21 -31.21 10.95 7.55
C ILE A 21 -31.09 10.74 9.06
N ILE A 22 -29.88 10.53 9.56
CA ILE A 22 -29.55 10.37 10.97
C ILE A 22 -28.97 11.69 11.48
N ILE A 23 -29.59 12.26 12.51
CA ILE A 23 -29.09 13.45 13.21
C ILE A 23 -28.51 12.99 14.54
N TYR A 24 -27.19 13.07 14.68
CA TYR A 24 -26.50 12.94 15.94
C TYR A 24 -26.49 14.30 16.67
N TYR A 25 -26.75 14.27 17.96
CA TYR A 25 -26.71 15.47 18.79
C TYR A 25 -26.02 15.20 20.12
N TYR A 26 -25.33 16.22 20.63
CA TYR A 26 -24.71 16.19 21.95
C TYR A 26 -25.68 16.77 22.98
N ASP A 27 -25.99 15.98 24.01
CA ASP A 27 -26.74 16.44 25.17
C ASP A 27 -25.75 16.83 26.28
N PRO A 28 -25.66 18.12 26.67
CA PRO A 28 -24.78 18.54 27.75
C PRO A 28 -25.17 17.95 29.12
N ASN A 29 -26.41 17.46 29.27
CA ASN A 29 -26.87 16.80 30.49
C ASN A 29 -26.58 15.29 30.51
N ASP A 30 -26.23 14.68 29.36
CA ASP A 30 -25.87 13.27 29.25
C ASP A 30 -24.59 13.12 28.41
N THR A 31 -23.46 13.48 29.03
CA THR A 31 -22.14 13.48 28.38
C THR A 31 -21.58 12.07 28.11
N LEU A 32 -22.27 11.01 28.57
CA LEU A 32 -21.84 9.62 28.46
C LEU A 32 -22.47 8.89 27.27
N ARG A 33 -23.59 9.38 26.73
CA ARG A 33 -24.34 8.71 25.67
C ARG A 33 -24.47 9.60 24.43
N HIS A 34 -24.18 9.04 23.27
CA HIS A 34 -24.45 9.71 21.99
C HIS A 34 -25.93 9.51 21.63
N LYS A 35 -26.67 10.60 21.47
CA LYS A 35 -28.08 10.57 21.08
C LYS A 35 -28.23 10.78 19.58
N LYS A 36 -29.26 10.17 19.00
CA LYS A 36 -29.56 10.30 17.56
C LYS A 36 -31.07 10.30 17.29
N ILE A 37 -31.48 11.02 16.26
CA ILE A 37 -32.81 10.99 15.65
C ILE A 37 -32.67 10.45 14.22
N ILE A 38 -33.62 9.63 13.79
CA ILE A 38 -33.62 9.06 12.43
C ILE A 38 -34.88 9.55 11.70
N ALA A 39 -34.69 10.33 10.65
CA ALA A 39 -35.73 10.75 9.73
C ALA A 39 -35.61 9.94 8.43
N THR A 40 -36.69 9.29 8.01
CA THR A 40 -36.69 8.44 6.81
C THR A 40 -36.75 9.24 5.50
N THR A 41 -37.14 10.52 5.56
CA THR A 41 -37.24 11.42 4.40
C THR A 41 -36.78 12.84 4.77
N ALA A 42 -36.37 13.63 3.77
CA ALA A 42 -36.05 15.04 3.96
C ALA A 42 -37.25 15.88 4.44
N GLY A 43 -38.48 15.48 4.08
CA GLY A 43 -39.71 16.09 4.59
C GLY A 43 -39.90 15.87 6.10
N GLY A 44 -39.47 14.71 6.62
CA GLY A 44 -39.50 14.40 8.05
C GLY A 44 -38.70 15.36 8.92
N LEU A 45 -37.65 15.99 8.36
CA LEU A 45 -36.87 17.01 9.06
C LEU A 45 -37.67 18.26 9.42
N LYS A 46 -38.69 18.60 8.63
CA LYS A 46 -39.54 19.80 8.85
C LYS A 46 -40.45 19.66 10.06
N HIS A 47 -40.65 18.43 10.55
CA HIS A 47 -41.53 18.13 11.67
C HIS A 47 -40.78 18.02 13.00
N LEU A 48 -39.44 18.08 12.97
CA LEU A 48 -38.63 18.05 14.18
C LEU A 48 -38.80 19.35 14.97
N ARG A 49 -39.18 19.20 16.24
CA ARG A 49 -39.32 20.25 17.22
C ARG A 49 -38.19 20.16 18.23
N TYR A 50 -37.92 21.27 18.92
CA TYR A 50 -36.95 21.31 20.01
C TYR A 50 -37.20 20.22 21.07
N THR A 51 -38.46 19.93 21.38
CA THR A 51 -38.90 18.88 22.32
C THR A 51 -38.54 17.46 21.89
N ASP A 52 -38.21 17.24 20.60
CA ASP A 52 -37.77 15.92 20.14
C ASP A 52 -36.31 15.63 20.52
N PHE A 53 -35.58 16.67 20.92
CA PHE A 53 -34.21 16.59 21.40
C PHE A 53 -34.13 16.66 22.95
N TRP A 54 -35.16 17.16 23.65
CA TRP A 54 -35.21 17.29 25.13
C TRP A 54 -36.58 16.96 25.73
N SER A 55 -36.60 16.18 26.82
CA SER A 55 -37.76 16.05 27.71
C SER A 55 -37.80 17.24 28.69
N LEU A 56 -38.98 17.83 28.85
CA LEU A 56 -39.22 19.00 29.71
C LEU A 56 -39.33 18.65 31.20
N ASP A 57 -39.20 17.38 31.59
CA ASP A 57 -39.62 16.90 32.91
C ASP A 57 -38.56 17.04 34.03
N ASN A 58 -37.39 17.64 33.76
CA ASN A 58 -36.36 17.85 34.77
C ASN A 58 -35.97 19.33 34.87
N GLU A 59 -36.45 20.00 35.93
CA GLU A 59 -36.26 21.44 36.20
C GLU A 59 -34.81 21.85 36.54
N GLN A 60 -33.87 20.91 36.59
CA GLN A 60 -32.43 21.20 36.76
C GLN A 60 -31.61 21.14 35.47
N ASN A 61 -32.26 21.21 34.32
CA ASN A 61 -31.58 21.03 33.03
C ASN A 61 -30.77 22.25 32.60
N TYR A 62 -29.60 21.97 32.05
CA TYR A 62 -28.70 22.91 31.41
C TYR A 62 -29.31 23.43 30.10
N PHE A 63 -29.69 24.71 30.04
CA PHE A 63 -30.30 25.32 28.85
C PHE A 63 -29.36 26.32 28.16
N PRO A 64 -29.11 26.21 26.84
CA PRO A 64 -28.59 27.33 26.07
C PRO A 64 -29.70 28.38 25.90
N GLU A 65 -29.39 29.67 26.15
CA GLU A 65 -30.34 30.77 25.95
C GLU A 65 -30.95 30.78 24.53
N GLN A 66 -32.23 31.17 24.45
CA GLN A 66 -32.94 31.38 23.18
C GLN A 66 -32.14 32.35 22.30
N GLY A 67 -31.75 31.89 21.10
CA GLY A 67 -31.06 32.68 20.08
C GLY A 67 -29.61 32.28 19.78
N LYS A 68 -29.02 31.32 20.50
CA LYS A 68 -27.62 30.89 20.28
C LYS A 68 -27.50 29.40 19.96
N VAL A 69 -27.91 29.02 18.75
CA VAL A 69 -27.69 27.66 18.21
C VAL A 69 -27.23 27.80 16.76
N CYS A 70 -26.19 27.07 16.36
CA CYS A 70 -26.05 26.38 15.05
C CYS A 70 -24.61 25.90 14.84
N CYS A 71 -24.46 24.61 14.51
CA CYS A 71 -23.45 24.16 13.54
C CYS A 71 -24.18 23.13 12.67
N LEU A 72 -24.44 23.47 11.41
CA LEU A 72 -25.08 22.57 10.43
C LEU A 72 -23.97 21.87 9.65
N LEU A 73 -23.92 20.54 9.73
CA LEU A 73 -23.00 19.70 8.97
C LEU A 73 -23.80 18.79 8.05
N SER A 74 -23.58 18.89 6.73
CA SER A 74 -24.00 17.90 5.74
C SER A 74 -22.76 17.16 5.24
N LEU A 75 -22.74 15.83 5.33
CA LEU A 75 -21.66 14.96 4.85
C LEU A 75 -21.94 14.31 3.48
N ASP A 76 -23.12 14.54 2.88
CA ASP A 76 -23.59 13.79 1.69
C ASP A 76 -23.50 14.58 0.38
N THR A 77 -22.84 15.73 0.41
CA THR A 77 -22.40 16.44 -0.78
C THR A 77 -20.94 16.79 -0.54
N ILE A 78 -20.07 16.47 -1.49
CA ILE A 78 -18.70 17.04 -1.54
C ILE A 78 -18.89 18.55 -1.80
N ALA A 79 -19.24 19.27 -0.74
CA ALA A 79 -19.10 20.71 -0.66
C ALA A 79 -17.63 20.94 -0.32
N LEU A 80 -16.89 21.63 -1.19
CA LEU A 80 -15.54 22.04 -0.86
C LEU A 80 -15.63 22.90 0.41
N GLN A 81 -14.60 22.94 1.26
CA GLN A 81 -14.62 23.68 2.55
C GLN A 81 -15.12 25.14 2.41
N LYS A 82 -14.93 25.74 1.23
CA LYS A 82 -15.41 27.07 0.81
C LYS A 82 -16.94 27.21 0.65
N ASP A 83 -17.66 26.11 0.47
CA ASP A 83 -19.10 26.05 0.20
C ASP A 83 -19.93 25.82 1.48
N CYS A 84 -19.29 25.46 2.59
CA CYS A 84 -19.91 25.27 3.90
C CYS A 84 -20.03 26.60 4.65
N LYS A 85 -21.25 27.03 5.01
CA LYS A 85 -21.43 28.18 5.93
C LYS A 85 -21.17 27.76 7.37
N VAL A 86 -19.93 27.92 7.84
CA VAL A 86 -19.57 27.77 9.26
C VAL A 86 -19.66 29.13 9.95
N VAL A 87 -20.50 29.27 10.98
CA VAL A 87 -20.64 30.48 11.80
C VAL A 87 -20.45 30.11 13.27
N CYS A 88 -19.46 30.68 13.95
CA CYS A 88 -19.23 30.43 15.37
C CYS A 88 -19.95 31.48 16.23
N MET A 89 -21.22 31.23 16.57
CA MET A 89 -22.00 32.15 17.43
C MET A 89 -21.74 31.98 18.93
N ALA A 90 -20.77 31.13 19.29
CA ALA A 90 -20.42 30.77 20.66
C ALA A 90 -19.06 31.38 21.05
N LYS A 91 -18.88 31.71 22.33
CA LYS A 91 -17.55 32.05 22.83
C LYS A 91 -16.63 30.83 22.65
N PRO A 92 -15.43 31.01 22.09
CA PRO A 92 -14.49 29.90 21.90
C PRO A 92 -14.17 29.21 23.23
N SER A 93 -14.36 27.90 23.26
CA SER A 93 -14.04 27.04 24.41
C SER A 93 -13.19 25.86 23.95
N THR A 94 -12.45 25.24 24.87
CA THR A 94 -11.58 24.10 24.54
C THR A 94 -12.38 22.96 23.89
N SER A 95 -13.58 22.70 24.38
CA SER A 95 -14.51 21.69 23.83
C SER A 95 -14.93 21.99 22.40
N LEU A 96 -15.25 23.26 22.10
CA LEU A 96 -15.62 23.71 20.77
C LEU A 96 -14.44 23.64 19.81
N LEU A 97 -13.26 24.08 20.27
CA LEU A 97 -12.04 23.99 19.49
C LEU A 97 -11.70 22.54 19.12
N TYR A 98 -11.90 21.58 20.03
CA TYR A 98 -11.76 20.16 19.67
C TYR A 98 -12.74 19.69 18.63
N LEU A 99 -14.00 20.11 18.71
CA LEU A 99 -15.02 19.72 17.76
C LEU A 99 -14.65 20.24 16.37
N LEU A 100 -14.26 21.51 16.29
CA LEU A 100 -13.79 22.16 15.07
C LEU A 100 -12.53 21.46 14.52
N SER A 101 -11.57 21.12 15.38
CA SER A 101 -10.37 20.37 14.98
C SER A 101 -10.65 18.95 14.56
N PHE A 102 -11.63 18.28 15.17
CA PHE A 102 -12.02 16.91 14.82
C PHE A 102 -12.70 16.83 13.46
N TYR A 103 -13.48 17.85 13.10
CA TYR A 103 -14.17 17.92 11.81
C TYR A 103 -13.45 18.75 10.75
N GLY A 104 -12.28 19.32 11.06
CA GLY A 104 -11.45 20.04 10.08
C GLY A 104 -11.91 21.47 9.77
N HIS A 105 -12.62 22.13 10.69
CA HIS A 105 -13.22 23.45 10.45
C HIS A 105 -12.45 24.63 11.04
N CYS A 106 -11.34 24.44 11.76
CA CYS A 106 -10.56 25.58 12.29
C CYS A 106 -9.92 26.41 11.16
N GLY A 107 -9.73 25.82 9.97
CA GLY A 107 -9.22 26.53 8.79
C GLY A 107 -10.26 27.36 8.03
N HIS A 108 -11.54 27.32 8.44
CA HIS A 108 -12.57 28.11 7.77
C HIS A 108 -12.41 29.61 8.09
N PRO A 109 -12.45 30.54 7.11
CA PRO A 109 -12.14 31.96 7.33
C PRO A 109 -12.91 32.61 8.48
N ALA A 110 -14.21 32.34 8.60
CA ALA A 110 -15.02 32.88 9.70
C ALA A 110 -14.53 32.42 11.09
N VAL A 111 -14.17 31.14 11.22
CA VAL A 111 -13.66 30.57 12.47
C VAL A 111 -12.24 31.06 12.76
N ALA A 112 -11.41 31.19 11.72
CA ALA A 112 -10.05 31.68 11.84
C ALA A 112 -10.02 33.15 12.31
N VAL A 113 -10.93 34.00 11.82
CA VAL A 113 -11.10 35.38 12.29
C VAL A 113 -11.56 35.40 13.75
N ASP A 114 -12.62 34.66 14.09
CA ASP A 114 -13.15 34.61 15.45
C ASP A 114 -12.10 34.13 16.48
N LEU A 115 -11.24 33.17 16.11
CA LEU A 115 -10.15 32.69 16.95
C LEU A 115 -8.94 33.64 16.96
N ALA A 116 -8.69 34.37 15.87
CA ALA A 116 -7.62 35.36 15.77
C ALA A 116 -7.91 36.63 16.60
N ASP A 117 -9.19 36.99 16.79
CA ASP A 117 -9.60 38.17 17.57
C ASP A 117 -9.54 37.96 19.09
N LEU A 118 -9.31 36.73 19.55
CA LEU A 118 -9.15 36.42 20.97
C LEU A 118 -7.85 37.02 21.53
N ASP A 119 -7.88 37.39 22.82
CA ASP A 119 -6.69 37.80 23.54
C ASP A 119 -5.70 36.62 23.71
N ASN A 120 -4.41 36.95 23.91
CA ASN A 120 -3.34 35.96 23.96
C ASN A 120 -3.45 34.99 25.16
N ILE A 121 -4.06 35.41 26.28
CA ILE A 121 -4.25 34.56 27.45
C ILE A 121 -5.29 33.50 27.13
N THR A 122 -6.43 33.91 26.57
CA THR A 122 -7.49 32.99 26.14
C THR A 122 -7.00 32.02 25.07
N LYS A 123 -6.27 32.49 24.05
CA LYS A 123 -5.66 31.61 23.02
C LYS A 123 -4.76 30.55 23.62
N LYS A 124 -3.88 30.94 24.55
CA LYS A 124 -2.98 30.01 25.24
C LYS A 124 -3.76 28.92 25.98
N GLU A 125 -4.76 29.29 26.76
CA GLU A 125 -5.57 28.33 27.52
C GLU A 125 -6.33 27.37 26.61
N LEU A 126 -6.90 27.88 25.51
CA LEU A 126 -7.63 27.09 24.52
C LEU A 126 -6.72 26.06 23.84
N PHE A 127 -5.54 26.48 23.36
CA PHE A 127 -4.62 25.59 22.65
C PHE A 127 -3.89 24.61 23.59
N ALA A 128 -3.65 25.00 24.85
CA ALA A 128 -3.04 24.14 25.86
C ALA A 128 -4.00 23.08 26.42
N GLY A 129 -5.31 23.30 26.28
CA GLY A 129 -6.31 22.37 26.79
C GLY A 129 -6.13 20.97 26.22
N LYS A 130 -6.32 19.94 27.06
CA LYS A 130 -6.26 18.52 26.67
C LYS A 130 -7.55 17.76 27.03
N ARG A 131 -7.97 16.82 26.17
CA ARG A 131 -9.04 15.85 26.51
C ARG A 131 -8.55 14.82 27.53
N LYS A 132 -9.46 13.96 28.03
CA LYS A 132 -9.13 12.81 28.92
C LYS A 132 -8.00 11.91 28.39
N GLU A 133 -7.76 11.93 27.09
CA GLU A 133 -6.69 11.15 26.44
C GLU A 133 -5.37 11.92 26.29
N GLY A 134 -5.27 13.12 26.84
CA GLY A 134 -4.13 14.01 26.68
C GLY A 134 -4.04 14.68 25.31
N ALA A 135 -4.98 14.42 24.40
CA ALA A 135 -4.98 14.97 23.05
C ALA A 135 -5.37 16.46 23.05
N SER A 136 -4.52 17.30 22.46
CA SER A 136 -4.78 18.71 22.16
C SER A 136 -5.58 18.86 20.85
N ALA A 137 -6.05 20.07 20.58
CA ALA A 137 -6.79 20.36 19.34
C ALA A 137 -5.89 20.18 18.10
N LEU A 138 -4.61 20.58 18.21
CA LEU A 138 -3.60 20.33 17.20
C LEU A 138 -3.36 18.82 17.02
N TYR A 139 -3.22 18.06 18.11
CA TYR A 139 -3.04 16.60 18.03
C TYR A 139 -4.16 15.90 17.26
N LEU A 140 -5.42 16.24 17.54
CA LEU A 140 -6.58 15.65 16.85
C LEU A 140 -6.62 16.00 15.36
N ALA A 141 -6.35 17.26 15.02
CA ALA A 141 -6.27 17.70 13.63
C ALA A 141 -5.17 16.94 12.87
N CYS A 142 -4.01 16.74 13.52
CA CYS A 142 -2.89 16.01 12.97
C CYS A 142 -3.16 14.50 12.83
N GLN A 143 -3.90 13.91 13.76
CA GLN A 143 -4.30 12.50 13.69
C GLN A 143 -5.26 12.23 12.52
N LEU A 144 -6.17 13.17 12.27
CA LEU A 144 -7.20 13.03 11.23
C LEU A 144 -6.75 13.55 9.85
N GLY A 145 -5.62 14.23 9.77
CA GLY A 145 -5.05 14.71 8.49
C GLY A 145 -5.67 16.01 7.99
N HIS A 146 -6.30 16.80 8.85
CA HIS A 146 -6.99 18.04 8.45
C HIS A 146 -5.99 19.17 8.24
N PHE A 147 -5.32 19.19 7.09
CA PHE A 147 -4.23 20.11 6.77
C PHE A 147 -4.58 21.59 6.98
N GLU A 148 -5.74 22.05 6.53
CA GLU A 148 -6.15 23.46 6.65
C GLU A 148 -6.36 23.86 8.11
N THR A 149 -6.88 22.94 8.92
CA THR A 149 -7.02 23.11 10.37
C THR A 149 -5.66 23.14 11.05
N VAL A 150 -4.74 22.26 10.67
CA VAL A 150 -3.37 22.25 11.20
C VAL A 150 -2.66 23.56 10.85
N SER A 151 -2.70 23.98 9.59
CA SER A 151 -2.12 25.24 9.12
C SER A 151 -2.67 26.45 9.85
N ALA A 152 -3.99 26.53 10.05
CA ALA A 152 -4.62 27.62 10.79
C ALA A 152 -4.22 27.61 12.28
N LEU A 153 -4.21 26.44 12.93
CA LEU A 153 -3.78 26.31 14.32
C LEU A 153 -2.31 26.70 14.49
N LEU A 154 -1.43 26.27 13.58
CA LEU A 154 -0.02 26.63 13.61
C LEU A 154 0.20 28.12 13.40
N ALA A 155 -0.46 28.73 12.40
CA ALA A 155 -0.40 30.17 12.18
C ALA A 155 -0.90 30.97 13.39
N MET A 156 -1.97 30.52 14.03
CA MET A 156 -2.46 31.14 15.27
C MET A 156 -1.46 31.00 16.41
N ILE A 157 -0.86 29.81 16.60
CA ILE A 157 0.17 29.55 17.62
C ILE A 157 1.43 30.42 17.38
N ASP A 158 1.82 30.62 16.13
CA ASP A 158 2.97 31.44 15.75
C ASP A 158 2.74 32.94 16.02
N ASN A 159 1.49 33.40 15.92
CA ASN A 159 1.10 34.80 16.12
C ASN A 159 0.75 35.14 17.58
N ILE A 160 0.80 34.17 18.50
CA ILE A 160 0.58 34.47 19.92
C ILE A 160 1.83 35.16 20.47
N ASP A 161 1.68 36.37 21.00
CA ASP A 161 2.75 37.04 21.74
C ASP A 161 2.92 36.39 23.13
N ILE A 162 3.58 35.23 23.15
CA ILE A 162 3.91 34.44 24.35
C ILE A 162 5.39 34.09 24.37
N ARG A 163 5.90 33.76 25.56
CA ARG A 163 7.26 33.25 25.72
C ARG A 163 7.47 32.03 24.83
N ALA A 164 8.62 31.98 24.14
CA ALA A 164 9.00 30.85 23.30
C ALA A 164 8.83 29.49 23.98
N SER A 165 9.09 29.39 25.30
CA SER A 165 8.89 28.16 26.08
C SER A 165 7.45 27.62 26.05
N VAL A 166 6.44 28.50 25.95
CA VAL A 166 5.02 28.11 25.90
C VAL A 166 4.64 27.67 24.49
N GLN A 167 5.11 28.37 23.45
CA GLN A 167 4.94 27.94 22.06
C GLN A 167 5.55 26.54 21.85
N GLN A 168 6.72 26.31 22.45
CA GLN A 168 7.38 25.02 22.48
C GLN A 168 6.52 23.92 23.14
N GLU A 169 5.88 24.23 24.27
CA GLU A 169 4.99 23.29 24.96
C GLU A 169 3.73 22.93 24.14
N LEU A 170 3.14 23.91 23.45
CA LEU A 170 1.95 23.70 22.60
C LEU A 170 2.28 22.76 21.42
N LEU A 171 3.39 23.03 20.73
CA LEU A 171 3.86 22.23 19.59
C LEU A 171 4.36 20.84 20.01
N ALA A 172 5.03 20.74 21.17
CA ALA A 172 5.53 19.48 21.72
C ALA A 172 4.50 18.74 22.61
N SER A 173 3.23 19.16 22.58
CA SER A 173 2.18 18.55 23.39
C SER A 173 2.03 17.05 23.08
N LYS A 174 1.89 16.25 24.15
CA LYS A 174 1.80 14.79 24.09
C LYS A 174 0.46 14.29 24.63
N SER A 175 -0.04 13.22 24.00
CA SER A 175 -1.14 12.40 24.52
C SER A 175 -0.77 11.73 25.85
N LYS A 176 -1.76 11.13 26.53
CA LYS A 176 -1.54 10.32 27.75
C LYS A 176 -0.59 9.13 27.53
N TYR A 177 -0.42 8.71 26.28
CA TYR A 177 0.48 7.63 25.87
C TYR A 177 1.88 8.13 25.48
N GLY A 178 2.13 9.43 25.56
CA GLY A 178 3.43 10.03 25.25
C GLY A 178 3.66 10.35 23.76
N PHE A 179 2.69 10.11 22.87
CA PHE A 179 2.79 10.44 21.45
C PHE A 179 2.54 11.92 21.19
N SER A 180 3.42 12.55 20.40
CA SER A 180 3.29 13.93 19.91
C SER A 180 2.35 14.04 18.70
N ALA A 181 1.94 15.27 18.37
CA ALA A 181 1.16 15.55 17.17
C ALA A 181 1.90 15.18 15.87
N LEU A 182 3.22 15.39 15.83
CA LEU A 182 4.06 15.00 14.69
C LEU A 182 4.17 13.48 14.56
N TYR A 183 4.29 12.75 15.67
CA TYR A 183 4.31 11.29 15.66
C TYR A 183 3.03 10.71 15.04
N VAL A 184 1.86 11.19 15.47
CA VAL A 184 0.58 10.65 14.99
C VAL A 184 0.31 11.02 13.52
N ALA A 185 0.78 12.19 13.07
CA ALA A 185 0.74 12.56 11.65
C ALA A 185 1.60 11.61 10.79
N CYS A 186 2.83 11.30 11.22
CA CYS A 186 3.69 10.32 10.55
C CYS A 186 3.10 8.91 10.59
N TYR A 187 2.45 8.53 11.69
CA TYR A 187 1.80 7.22 11.84
C TYR A 187 0.68 7.02 10.80
N HIS A 188 -0.16 8.03 10.61
CA HIS A 188 -1.27 7.99 9.67
C HIS A 188 -0.89 8.37 8.23
N GLY A 189 0.33 8.86 7.99
CA GLY A 189 0.81 9.14 6.63
C GLY A 189 0.43 10.51 6.09
N HIS A 190 -0.01 11.44 6.95
CA HIS A 190 -0.50 12.77 6.54
C HIS A 190 0.65 13.71 6.19
N TYR A 191 1.20 13.58 4.98
CA TYR A 191 2.43 14.25 4.55
C TYR A 191 2.36 15.79 4.65
N GLU A 192 1.28 16.42 4.21
CA GLU A 192 1.09 17.88 4.25
C GLU A 192 1.02 18.39 5.70
N VAL A 193 0.41 17.61 6.60
CA VAL A 193 0.41 17.89 8.04
C VAL A 193 1.82 17.75 8.62
N VAL A 194 2.54 16.70 8.25
CA VAL A 194 3.92 16.45 8.70
C VAL A 194 4.84 17.61 8.29
N THR A 195 4.77 18.06 7.04
CA THR A 195 5.58 19.18 6.55
C THR A 195 5.23 20.49 7.25
N ALA A 196 3.94 20.80 7.43
CA ALA A 196 3.50 22.01 8.16
C ALA A 196 3.97 22.01 9.62
N LEU A 197 3.81 20.89 10.33
CA LEU A 197 4.28 20.74 11.71
C LEU A 197 5.79 20.94 11.81
N ILE A 198 6.56 20.33 10.92
CA ILE A 198 8.02 20.45 10.99
C ILE A 198 8.46 21.87 10.68
N ALA A 199 7.85 22.55 9.70
CA ALA A 199 8.14 23.97 9.45
C ALA A 199 7.90 24.84 10.70
N ALA A 200 6.80 24.61 11.41
CA ALA A 200 6.51 25.32 12.67
C ALA A 200 7.51 24.98 13.79
N ILE A 201 7.83 23.70 13.96
CA ILE A 201 8.82 23.21 14.93
C ILE A 201 10.19 23.83 14.69
N CYS A 202 10.58 23.87 13.42
CA CYS A 202 11.79 24.49 12.94
C CYS A 202 11.80 25.98 13.32
N ARG A 203 10.76 26.75 12.96
CA ARG A 203 10.66 28.18 13.29
C ARG A 203 10.75 28.44 14.80
N ALA A 204 10.18 27.57 15.64
CA ALA A 204 10.24 27.66 17.09
C ALA A 204 11.58 27.20 17.74
N ASN A 205 12.57 26.78 16.92
CA ASN A 205 13.88 26.28 17.34
C ASN A 205 13.80 25.15 18.40
N LEU A 206 12.85 24.24 18.23
CA LEU A 206 12.59 23.13 19.13
C LEU A 206 13.62 22.00 18.96
N ASN A 207 14.33 21.66 20.04
CA ASN A 207 15.16 20.44 20.07
C ASN A 207 14.33 19.24 20.54
N PHE A 208 13.70 18.54 19.59
CA PHE A 208 12.85 17.38 19.89
C PHE A 208 13.59 16.19 20.50
N ASN A 209 14.89 16.05 20.27
CA ASN A 209 15.69 14.96 20.86
C ASN A 209 15.69 15.02 22.41
N LYS A 210 15.51 16.21 23.01
CA LYS A 210 15.44 16.38 24.47
C LYS A 210 14.08 15.95 25.06
N TYR A 211 13.01 16.04 24.27
CA TYR A 211 11.64 15.82 24.75
C TYR A 211 11.17 14.37 24.60
N GLU A 212 11.95 13.48 24.00
CA GLU A 212 11.61 12.07 23.78
C GLU A 212 12.53 11.09 24.52
N LYS A 213 12.83 11.34 25.81
CA LYS A 213 13.37 10.26 26.65
C LYS A 213 12.36 9.09 26.67
N THR A 214 12.86 7.95 26.24
CA THR A 214 12.17 6.78 25.71
C THR A 214 11.57 5.85 26.77
N GLU A 215 10.64 6.31 27.59
CA GLU A 215 9.84 5.42 28.45
C GLU A 215 8.40 5.35 27.94
N PHE A 216 8.20 4.43 26.98
CA PHE A 216 6.89 4.12 26.40
C PHE A 216 6.21 3.01 27.22
N PRO A 217 4.95 3.15 27.69
CA PRO A 217 4.38 2.20 28.65
C PRO A 217 3.77 0.90 28.06
N ASP A 218 3.66 0.71 26.74
CA ASP A 218 2.88 -0.43 26.21
C ASP A 218 3.69 -1.45 25.40
N ARG A 219 3.60 -2.72 25.82
CA ARG A 219 4.44 -3.86 25.43
C ARG A 219 3.95 -4.64 24.19
N LYS A 220 2.85 -4.25 23.54
CA LYS A 220 2.23 -5.09 22.48
C LYS A 220 2.18 -4.53 21.05
N ASN A 221 2.48 -3.25 20.82
CA ASN A 221 2.61 -2.70 19.47
C ASN A 221 3.92 -1.93 19.31
N LYS A 222 4.94 -2.63 18.80
CA LYS A 222 6.35 -2.26 18.90
C LYS A 222 6.71 -1.28 17.76
N TYR A 223 6.66 0.01 18.07
CA TYR A 223 6.57 1.16 17.15
C TYR A 223 7.67 1.31 16.09
N CYS A 224 7.38 0.88 14.86
CA CYS A 224 8.14 1.14 13.62
C CYS A 224 8.37 2.63 13.31
N PHE A 225 7.55 3.52 13.87
CA PHE A 225 7.42 4.92 13.46
C PHE A 225 8.31 5.92 14.19
N SER A 226 9.01 5.52 15.26
CA SER A 226 10.03 6.39 15.86
C SER A 226 11.16 6.68 14.87
N ALA A 227 11.51 5.69 14.04
CA ALA A 227 12.45 5.83 12.94
C ALA A 227 11.92 6.77 11.85
N LEU A 228 10.66 6.59 11.44
CA LEU A 228 10.03 7.44 10.43
C LEU A 228 10.00 8.91 10.86
N TYR A 229 9.62 9.13 12.12
CA TYR A 229 9.65 10.42 12.78
C TYR A 229 11.07 11.03 12.78
N LEU A 230 12.09 10.30 13.26
CA LEU A 230 13.48 10.77 13.28
C LEU A 230 13.99 11.11 11.88
N ALA A 231 13.72 10.25 10.89
CA ALA A 231 14.15 10.46 9.52
C ALA A 231 13.50 11.69 8.92
N VAL A 232 12.17 11.84 9.00
CA VAL A 232 11.47 13.03 8.48
C VAL A 232 11.94 14.32 9.19
N THR A 233 12.24 14.27 10.49
CA THR A 233 12.85 15.43 11.17
C THR A 233 14.26 15.73 10.68
N ALA A 234 15.04 14.72 10.29
CA ALA A 234 16.40 14.87 9.76
C ALA A 234 16.42 15.42 8.32
N LEU A 235 15.48 14.98 7.48
CA LEU A 235 15.29 15.46 6.11
C LEU A 235 15.18 16.98 6.06
N ILE A 236 14.42 17.56 6.99
CA ILE A 236 14.14 19.01 7.03
C ILE A 236 15.19 19.76 7.86
N ALA A 237 15.88 19.09 8.79
CA ALA A 237 17.01 19.67 9.49
C ALA A 237 18.31 19.69 8.64
N GLY A 238 18.43 18.84 7.63
CA GLY A 238 19.43 18.95 6.56
C GLY A 238 19.33 20.29 5.81
N SER A 239 18.11 20.82 5.63
CA SER A 239 17.85 22.18 5.11
C SER A 239 18.32 23.30 6.04
N ARG A 240 18.87 22.98 7.22
CA ARG A 240 19.36 23.91 8.24
C ARG A 240 20.85 23.77 8.55
N ASN A 241 21.65 23.18 7.64
CA ASN A 241 23.09 22.95 7.85
C ASN A 241 23.40 22.06 9.08
N LEU A 242 22.60 21.02 9.36
CA LEU A 242 23.08 19.94 10.24
C LEU A 242 24.30 19.25 9.61
N ASN A 243 25.22 18.75 10.44
CA ASN A 243 26.36 18.00 9.92
C ASN A 243 25.90 16.68 9.25
N GLN A 244 26.58 16.30 8.18
CA GLN A 244 26.23 15.18 7.30
C GLN A 244 26.07 13.86 8.07
N ASN A 245 26.98 13.62 9.03
CA ASN A 245 26.98 12.42 9.86
C ASN A 245 25.71 12.29 10.70
N LYS A 246 25.18 13.41 11.23
CA LYS A 246 23.97 13.36 12.05
C LYS A 246 22.73 13.09 11.21
N THR A 247 22.64 13.67 10.01
CA THR A 247 21.52 13.39 9.11
C THR A 247 21.53 11.93 8.64
N ALA A 248 22.70 11.39 8.29
CA ALA A 248 22.86 9.98 7.95
C ALA A 248 22.45 9.05 9.10
N GLU A 249 22.91 9.34 10.32
CA GLU A 249 22.56 8.58 11.54
C GLU A 249 21.05 8.58 11.79
N LEU A 250 20.37 9.71 11.57
CA LEU A 250 18.94 9.83 11.79
C LEU A 250 18.11 9.13 10.70
N LEU A 251 18.54 9.19 9.43
CA LEU A 251 17.93 8.42 8.33
C LEU A 251 18.11 6.91 8.53
N ALA A 252 19.29 6.50 9.01
CA ALA A 252 19.61 5.12 9.35
C ALA A 252 18.97 4.67 10.69
N GLY A 253 18.35 5.60 11.42
CA GLY A 253 17.72 5.35 12.70
C GLY A 253 16.69 4.24 12.61
N LYS A 254 16.78 3.26 13.52
CA LYS A 254 15.86 2.12 13.59
C LYS A 254 14.95 2.24 14.80
N SER A 255 13.73 1.75 14.66
CA SER A 255 12.83 1.58 15.81
C SER A 255 13.36 0.55 16.81
N LYS A 256 12.76 0.47 18.00
CA LYS A 256 13.05 -0.61 18.97
C LYS A 256 12.81 -2.02 18.40
N SER A 257 12.02 -2.12 17.33
CA SER A 257 11.78 -3.37 16.59
C SER A 257 12.80 -3.62 15.48
N GLY A 258 13.77 -2.72 15.29
CA GLY A 258 14.79 -2.83 14.24
C GLY A 258 14.32 -2.42 12.86
N PHE A 259 13.17 -1.74 12.73
CA PHE A 259 12.67 -1.24 11.45
C PHE A 259 13.22 0.17 11.15
N PRO A 260 13.88 0.39 9.99
CA PRO A 260 14.23 1.71 9.48
C PRO A 260 13.00 2.54 9.09
N ALA A 261 13.21 3.86 8.91
CA ALA A 261 12.17 4.79 8.49
C ALA A 261 11.53 4.41 7.15
N LEU A 262 12.36 4.15 6.13
CA LEU A 262 11.89 3.78 4.80
C LEU A 262 11.03 2.51 4.84
N TYR A 263 11.44 1.49 5.61
CA TYR A 263 10.66 0.28 5.83
C TYR A 263 9.28 0.57 6.44
N ALA A 264 9.22 1.46 7.43
CA ALA A 264 7.97 1.85 8.10
C ALA A 264 6.98 2.48 7.12
N ALA A 265 7.45 3.45 6.33
CA ALA A 265 6.63 4.13 5.33
C ALA A 265 6.16 3.15 4.25
N CYS A 266 7.06 2.28 3.78
CA CYS A 266 6.75 1.26 2.78
C CYS A 266 5.73 0.23 3.26
N ARG A 267 5.84 -0.23 4.51
CA ARG A 267 4.88 -1.18 5.10
C ARG A 267 3.45 -0.64 5.16
N ASN A 268 3.28 0.66 5.40
CA ASN A 268 1.96 1.26 5.56
C ASN A 268 1.42 1.93 4.28
N GLY A 269 2.22 2.01 3.22
CA GLY A 269 1.78 2.57 1.94
C GLY A 269 1.86 4.09 1.83
N HIS A 270 2.61 4.75 2.72
CA HIS A 270 2.70 6.21 2.82
C HIS A 270 3.59 6.80 1.71
N HIS A 271 3.09 6.83 0.47
CA HIS A 271 3.90 7.07 -0.72
C HIS A 271 4.56 8.46 -0.78
N GLU A 272 3.92 9.51 -0.28
CA GLU A 272 4.48 10.86 -0.22
C GLU A 272 5.67 10.92 0.75
N ILE A 273 5.55 10.23 1.89
CA ILE A 273 6.65 10.12 2.86
C ILE A 273 7.81 9.30 2.28
N VAL A 274 7.52 8.19 1.58
CA VAL A 274 8.54 7.42 0.86
C VAL A 274 9.26 8.30 -0.17
N THR A 275 8.52 9.07 -0.97
CA THR A 275 9.09 9.98 -1.97
C THR A 275 10.03 11.00 -1.32
N ALA A 276 9.63 11.62 -0.22
CA ALA A 276 10.47 12.58 0.50
C ALA A 276 11.73 11.95 1.10
N LEU A 277 11.62 10.73 1.64
CA LEU A 277 12.78 9.98 2.16
C LEU A 277 13.77 9.65 1.04
N LEU A 278 13.27 9.12 -0.08
CA LEU A 278 14.11 8.77 -1.23
C LEU A 278 14.76 10.01 -1.85
N ALA A 279 14.02 11.11 -1.98
CA ALA A 279 14.55 12.36 -2.51
C ALA A 279 15.79 12.81 -1.73
N ALA A 280 15.82 12.71 -0.40
CA ALA A 280 17.01 13.08 0.35
C ALA A 280 18.09 12.01 0.42
N ILE A 281 17.74 10.72 0.34
CA ILE A 281 18.75 9.66 0.23
C ILE A 281 19.49 9.81 -1.11
N CYS A 282 18.75 10.07 -2.18
CA CYS A 282 19.28 10.19 -3.53
C CYS A 282 19.91 11.56 -3.81
N SER A 283 19.41 12.66 -3.23
CA SER A 283 19.93 14.00 -3.53
C SER A 283 21.41 14.17 -3.18
N GLY A 284 22.07 15.10 -3.88
CA GLY A 284 23.45 15.49 -3.64
C GLY A 284 23.64 16.24 -2.31
N ASP A 285 22.56 16.75 -1.71
CA ASP A 285 22.62 17.67 -0.56
C ASP A 285 23.22 17.03 0.69
N LEU A 286 23.04 15.72 0.88
CA LEU A 286 23.54 15.01 2.06
C LEU A 286 24.96 14.45 1.90
N ASN A 287 25.57 14.56 0.71
CA ASN A 287 26.89 14.03 0.35
C ASN A 287 27.22 12.66 0.98
N LEU A 288 26.22 11.77 1.03
CA LEU A 288 26.37 10.42 1.59
C LEU A 288 27.19 9.57 0.63
N ASN A 289 28.09 8.75 1.16
CA ASN A 289 28.80 7.79 0.34
C ASN A 289 27.81 6.75 -0.25
N LYS A 290 28.19 6.19 -1.40
CA LYS A 290 27.37 5.25 -2.17
C LYS A 290 26.86 4.07 -1.34
N ASN A 291 27.72 3.46 -0.52
CA ASN A 291 27.35 2.28 0.28
C ASN A 291 26.27 2.58 1.32
N VAL A 292 26.35 3.75 1.97
CA VAL A 292 25.31 4.21 2.92
C VAL A 292 23.99 4.46 2.19
N LYS A 293 24.02 5.05 0.99
CA LYS A 293 22.80 5.24 0.19
C LYS A 293 22.15 3.90 -0.17
N ILE A 294 22.94 2.90 -0.57
CA ILE A 294 22.45 1.53 -0.86
C ILE A 294 21.81 0.90 0.38
N GLU A 295 22.44 1.00 1.56
CA GLU A 295 21.87 0.46 2.80
C GLU A 295 20.54 1.13 3.16
N LEU A 296 20.48 2.46 3.06
CA LEU A 296 19.27 3.25 3.33
C LEU A 296 18.14 2.92 2.34
N LEU A 297 18.45 2.77 1.04
CA LEU A 297 17.50 2.34 0.01
C LEU A 297 16.98 0.93 0.24
N ALA A 298 17.86 -0.02 0.58
CA ALA A 298 17.45 -1.38 0.88
C ALA A 298 16.48 -1.42 2.07
N GLY A 299 16.69 -0.50 3.05
CA GLY A 299 15.78 -0.29 4.17
C GLY A 299 15.51 -1.56 4.96
N LYS A 300 16.50 -2.45 5.08
CA LYS A 300 16.30 -3.80 5.63
C LYS A 300 15.91 -3.75 7.12
N SER A 301 14.87 -4.50 7.47
CA SER A 301 14.50 -4.77 8.86
C SER A 301 15.55 -5.64 9.55
N ARG A 302 15.46 -5.78 10.88
CA ARG A 302 16.28 -6.73 11.64
C ARG A 302 16.14 -8.18 11.14
N ASP A 303 14.97 -8.52 10.61
CA ASP A 303 14.65 -9.84 10.08
C ASP A 303 14.97 -9.91 8.57
N GLY A 304 15.84 -9.04 8.05
CA GLY A 304 16.35 -9.09 6.68
C GLY A 304 15.35 -8.73 5.56
N TYR A 305 14.11 -8.36 5.88
CA TYR A 305 13.13 -7.91 4.88
C TYR A 305 13.44 -6.50 4.38
N SER A 306 13.62 -6.35 3.08
CA SER A 306 13.81 -5.04 2.44
C SER A 306 12.54 -4.18 2.41
N ALA A 307 12.71 -2.87 2.19
CA ALA A 307 11.61 -1.93 1.99
C ALA A 307 10.75 -2.28 0.75
N LEU A 308 11.39 -2.71 -0.35
CA LEU A 308 10.69 -3.15 -1.56
C LEU A 308 9.88 -4.43 -1.33
N TYR A 309 10.43 -5.40 -0.58
CA TYR A 309 9.71 -6.63 -0.22
C TYR A 309 8.40 -6.34 0.51
N ILE A 310 8.46 -5.53 1.56
CA ILE A 310 7.29 -5.27 2.41
C ILE A 310 6.24 -4.41 1.69
N ALA A 311 6.66 -3.53 0.78
CA ALA A 311 5.75 -2.80 -0.10
C ALA A 311 5.00 -3.75 -1.06
N CYS A 312 5.73 -4.68 -1.67
CA CYS A 312 5.14 -5.70 -2.55
C CYS A 312 4.21 -6.64 -1.80
N GLN A 313 4.61 -7.14 -0.61
CA GLN A 313 3.79 -8.02 0.21
C GLN A 313 2.43 -7.39 0.59
N ASN A 314 2.41 -6.08 0.87
CA ASN A 314 1.20 -5.36 1.24
C ASN A 314 0.44 -4.75 0.05
N GLY A 315 0.92 -4.94 -1.19
CA GLY A 315 0.23 -4.47 -2.39
C GLY A 315 0.30 -2.96 -2.64
N HIS A 316 1.28 -2.27 -2.07
CA HIS A 316 1.39 -0.80 -2.15
C HIS A 316 2.04 -0.33 -3.45
N ARG A 317 1.32 -0.45 -4.58
CA ARG A 317 1.88 -0.16 -5.93
C ARG A 317 2.57 1.19 -6.05
N LYS A 318 1.94 2.28 -5.60
CA LYS A 318 2.54 3.63 -5.66
C LYS A 318 3.90 3.72 -4.94
N VAL A 319 4.04 3.00 -3.83
CA VAL A 319 5.32 2.91 -3.11
C VAL A 319 6.33 2.12 -3.95
N VAL A 320 5.92 0.99 -4.52
CA VAL A 320 6.78 0.16 -5.38
C VAL A 320 7.30 0.97 -6.57
N THR A 321 6.43 1.69 -7.28
CA THR A 321 6.84 2.52 -8.44
C THR A 321 7.85 3.59 -8.06
N VAL A 322 7.67 4.22 -6.89
CA VAL A 322 8.58 5.26 -6.38
C VAL A 322 9.93 4.66 -5.97
N LEU A 323 9.94 3.48 -5.33
CA LEU A 323 11.17 2.76 -5.00
C LEU A 323 11.94 2.33 -6.26
N ILE A 324 11.24 1.77 -7.25
CA ILE A 324 11.80 1.40 -8.56
C ILE A 324 12.43 2.63 -9.22
N ALA A 325 11.70 3.74 -9.31
CA ALA A 325 12.20 4.95 -9.95
C ALA A 325 13.46 5.49 -9.25
N ALA A 326 13.52 5.44 -7.91
CA ALA A 326 14.72 5.86 -7.18
C ALA A 326 15.92 4.94 -7.44
N ILE A 327 15.72 3.62 -7.50
CA ILE A 327 16.78 2.65 -7.79
C ILE A 327 17.29 2.83 -9.23
N CYS A 328 16.38 3.00 -10.18
CA CYS A 328 16.66 3.07 -11.61
C CYS A 328 16.96 4.49 -12.15
N SER A 329 17.03 5.50 -11.27
CA SER A 329 17.19 6.91 -11.67
C SER A 329 18.56 7.24 -12.28
N GLY A 330 19.57 6.40 -12.05
CA GLY A 330 20.97 6.68 -12.40
C GLY A 330 21.69 7.65 -11.45
N ASP A 331 20.95 8.38 -10.59
CA ASP A 331 21.49 9.39 -9.66
C ASP A 331 22.55 8.84 -8.68
N LEU A 332 22.52 7.54 -8.45
CA LEU A 332 23.37 6.85 -7.47
C LEU A 332 24.60 6.20 -8.10
N ASN A 333 24.73 6.22 -9.43
CA ASN A 333 25.77 5.51 -10.18
C ASN A 333 25.94 4.06 -9.68
N LEU A 334 24.81 3.36 -9.48
CA LEU A 334 24.81 1.96 -9.10
C LEU A 334 25.38 1.14 -10.25
N ASN A 335 26.09 0.07 -9.92
CA ASN A 335 26.43 -0.93 -10.92
C ASN A 335 25.25 -1.91 -11.08
N ASN A 336 25.28 -2.69 -12.15
CA ASN A 336 24.24 -3.67 -12.48
C ASN A 336 23.93 -4.63 -11.32
N TYR A 337 24.95 -5.07 -10.59
CA TYR A 337 24.78 -5.99 -9.46
C TYR A 337 24.04 -5.32 -8.29
N GLU A 338 24.38 -4.07 -7.95
CA GLU A 338 23.75 -3.32 -6.85
C GLU A 338 22.29 -2.98 -7.16
N GLU A 339 21.99 -2.55 -8.39
CA GLU A 339 20.61 -2.32 -8.84
C GLU A 339 19.79 -3.61 -8.77
N THR A 340 20.35 -4.71 -9.30
CA THR A 340 19.77 -6.05 -9.26
C THR A 340 19.51 -6.49 -7.82
N GLU A 341 20.46 -6.30 -6.90
CA GLU A 341 20.27 -6.68 -5.50
C GLU A 341 19.16 -5.86 -4.81
N LEU A 342 19.05 -4.56 -5.12
CA LEU A 342 18.00 -3.70 -4.59
C LEU A 342 16.62 -4.04 -5.17
N LEU A 343 16.52 -4.25 -6.49
CA LEU A 343 15.30 -4.65 -7.19
C LEU A 343 14.84 -6.07 -6.83
N ALA A 344 15.78 -6.98 -6.51
CA ALA A 344 15.45 -8.28 -5.96
C ALA A 344 14.63 -8.14 -4.66
N GLY A 345 14.89 -7.08 -3.89
CA GLY A 345 14.14 -6.73 -2.69
C GLY A 345 13.96 -7.94 -1.77
N LYS A 346 15.06 -8.58 -1.35
CA LYS A 346 15.02 -9.89 -0.70
C LYS A 346 14.45 -9.83 0.73
N SER A 347 13.92 -10.97 1.15
CA SER A 347 13.67 -11.34 2.56
C SER A 347 14.87 -12.11 3.15
N GLN A 348 14.85 -12.39 4.46
CA GLN A 348 15.87 -13.23 5.09
C GLN A 348 15.96 -14.65 4.52
N ASP A 349 14.83 -15.21 4.05
CA ASP A 349 14.79 -16.52 3.40
C ASP A 349 15.23 -16.48 1.92
N GLY A 350 15.69 -15.33 1.41
CA GLY A 350 16.10 -15.17 0.01
C GLY A 350 14.97 -14.95 -0.99
N ARG A 351 13.69 -15.05 -0.56
CA ARG A 351 12.53 -14.76 -1.43
C ARG A 351 12.56 -13.30 -1.90
N SER A 352 12.33 -13.09 -3.19
CA SER A 352 12.35 -11.77 -3.83
C SER A 352 11.03 -10.99 -3.65
N ALA A 353 11.10 -9.67 -3.83
CA ALA A 353 9.93 -8.80 -3.88
C ALA A 353 8.99 -9.15 -5.05
N LEU A 354 9.56 -9.59 -6.17
CA LEU A 354 8.81 -10.11 -7.30
C LEU A 354 8.04 -11.38 -6.90
N TYR A 355 8.68 -12.36 -6.27
CA TYR A 355 8.03 -13.59 -5.80
C TYR A 355 6.83 -13.31 -4.88
N ILE A 356 6.98 -12.40 -3.91
CA ILE A 356 5.87 -12.11 -2.99
C ILE A 356 4.72 -11.41 -3.70
N ALA A 357 5.00 -10.57 -4.70
CA ALA A 357 3.97 -9.96 -5.54
C ALA A 357 3.20 -11.01 -6.37
N PHE A 358 3.90 -12.02 -6.89
CA PHE A 358 3.27 -13.18 -7.54
C PHE A 358 2.36 -13.97 -6.60
N GLN A 359 2.86 -14.32 -5.41
CA GLN A 359 2.13 -15.12 -4.44
C GLN A 359 0.79 -14.47 -4.01
N TYR A 360 0.76 -13.15 -3.91
CA TYR A 360 -0.45 -12.40 -3.56
C TYR A 360 -1.27 -11.95 -4.79
N GLY A 361 -0.81 -12.25 -6.01
CA GLY A 361 -1.51 -11.91 -7.25
C GLY A 361 -1.58 -10.40 -7.54
N TYR A 362 -0.55 -9.62 -7.17
CA TYR A 362 -0.52 -8.18 -7.45
C TYR A 362 0.00 -7.90 -8.87
N HIS A 363 -0.85 -8.17 -9.85
CA HIS A 363 -0.54 -8.09 -11.28
C HIS A 363 0.17 -6.78 -11.70
N GLU A 364 -0.34 -5.62 -11.29
CA GLU A 364 0.27 -4.33 -11.67
C GLU A 364 1.68 -4.16 -11.08
N ILE A 365 1.90 -4.58 -9.82
CA ILE A 365 3.22 -4.56 -9.17
C ILE A 365 4.19 -5.49 -9.88
N VAL A 366 3.72 -6.67 -10.27
CA VAL A 366 4.51 -7.64 -11.05
C VAL A 366 4.94 -7.02 -12.39
N MET A 367 4.04 -6.33 -13.08
CA MET A 367 4.39 -5.62 -14.33
C MET A 367 5.41 -4.52 -14.09
N ASP A 368 5.22 -3.69 -13.07
CA ASP A 368 6.14 -2.59 -12.76
C ASP A 368 7.55 -3.14 -12.46
N LEU A 369 7.65 -4.24 -11.70
CA LEU A 369 8.93 -4.90 -11.40
C LEU A 369 9.56 -5.56 -12.63
N ILE A 370 8.79 -6.27 -13.46
CA ILE A 370 9.31 -6.87 -14.70
C ILE A 370 9.80 -5.77 -15.64
N ALA A 371 9.03 -4.70 -15.82
CA ALA A 371 9.41 -3.56 -16.65
C ALA A 371 10.66 -2.86 -16.11
N ALA A 372 10.83 -2.78 -14.79
CA ALA A 372 12.05 -2.27 -14.19
C ALA A 372 13.27 -3.17 -14.43
N ILE A 373 13.11 -4.49 -14.35
CA ILE A 373 14.20 -5.44 -14.52
C ILE A 373 14.60 -5.58 -16.01
N TYR A 374 13.63 -5.44 -16.93
CA TYR A 374 13.80 -5.80 -18.35
C TYR A 374 13.52 -4.69 -19.36
N GLY A 375 12.88 -3.60 -18.97
CA GLY A 375 12.38 -2.57 -19.88
C GLY A 375 13.25 -1.32 -20.02
N GLY A 376 14.33 -1.17 -19.25
CA GLY A 376 15.30 -0.07 -19.43
C GLY A 376 16.58 -0.51 -20.12
N ASP A 377 17.50 0.44 -20.37
CA ASP A 377 18.89 0.25 -20.84
C ASP A 377 19.77 -0.52 -19.81
N PHE A 378 19.16 -1.41 -19.02
CA PHE A 378 19.80 -2.23 -18.00
C PHE A 378 20.66 -3.29 -18.67
N ASN A 379 21.96 -3.03 -18.73
CA ASN A 379 22.95 -3.96 -19.25
C ASN A 379 23.38 -5.01 -18.21
N VAL A 380 22.43 -5.52 -17.42
CA VAL A 380 22.68 -6.66 -16.51
C VAL A 380 22.94 -7.89 -17.39
N ASN A 381 23.95 -8.69 -17.06
CA ASN A 381 24.23 -9.92 -17.81
C ASN A 381 23.02 -10.88 -17.72
N ASN A 382 22.88 -11.74 -18.71
CA ASN A 382 21.71 -12.62 -18.80
C ASN A 382 21.58 -13.55 -17.60
N ASP A 383 22.70 -13.97 -17.01
CA ASP A 383 22.74 -14.86 -15.84
C ASP A 383 22.10 -14.21 -14.59
N GLU A 384 22.36 -12.92 -14.32
CA GLU A 384 21.79 -12.19 -13.17
C GLU A 384 20.32 -11.80 -13.40
N LYS A 385 19.93 -11.49 -14.64
CA LYS A 385 18.51 -11.28 -15.03
C LYS A 385 17.71 -12.57 -14.89
N ALA A 386 18.26 -13.67 -15.41
CA ALA A 386 17.71 -15.01 -15.25
C ALA A 386 17.64 -15.37 -13.77
N GLU A 387 18.67 -15.11 -12.95
CA GLU A 387 18.67 -15.35 -11.50
C GLU A 387 17.62 -14.52 -10.75
N LEU A 388 17.26 -13.31 -11.22
CA LEU A 388 16.19 -12.50 -10.62
C LEU A 388 14.79 -13.08 -10.84
N LEU A 389 14.51 -13.65 -12.01
CA LEU A 389 13.25 -14.34 -12.32
C LEU A 389 13.24 -15.80 -11.83
N ALA A 390 14.42 -16.44 -11.82
CA ALA A 390 14.68 -17.81 -11.42
C ALA A 390 15.07 -17.91 -9.94
N ARG A 391 14.95 -16.83 -9.14
CA ARG A 391 15.04 -16.93 -7.68
C ARG A 391 13.81 -17.65 -7.15
N GLN A 392 13.92 -18.96 -7.27
CA GLN A 392 13.18 -20.02 -6.66
C GLN A 392 12.71 -19.60 -5.27
N SER A 393 11.45 -19.86 -4.98
CA SER A 393 10.99 -19.91 -3.59
C SER A 393 11.84 -20.93 -2.81
N LYS A 394 11.63 -21.09 -1.50
CA LYS A 394 12.17 -22.23 -0.73
C LYS A 394 11.80 -23.63 -1.31
N GLY A 395 11.03 -23.65 -2.41
CA GLY A 395 10.54 -24.78 -3.19
C GLY A 395 10.76 -24.61 -4.71
N GLY A 396 11.85 -24.01 -5.20
CA GLY A 396 12.31 -24.11 -6.62
C GLY A 396 11.46 -23.50 -7.73
N CYS A 397 10.29 -22.94 -7.41
CA CYS A 397 9.31 -22.57 -8.42
C CYS A 397 9.69 -21.28 -9.17
N SER A 398 9.67 -21.33 -10.50
CA SER A 398 9.80 -20.13 -11.35
C SER A 398 8.60 -19.16 -11.22
N ALA A 399 8.81 -17.89 -11.55
CA ALA A 399 7.75 -16.88 -11.62
C ALA A 399 6.58 -17.29 -12.54
N LEU A 400 6.90 -17.90 -13.68
CA LEU A 400 5.90 -18.39 -14.63
C LEU A 400 5.11 -19.57 -14.07
N PHE A 401 5.75 -20.50 -13.35
CA PHE A 401 5.08 -21.59 -12.64
C PHE A 401 4.04 -21.08 -11.66
N ILE A 402 4.42 -20.09 -10.83
CA ILE A 402 3.55 -19.52 -9.78
C ILE A 402 2.36 -18.79 -10.41
N ALA A 403 2.58 -18.04 -11.50
CA ALA A 403 1.50 -17.41 -12.24
C ALA A 403 0.49 -18.45 -12.78
N CYS A 404 1.00 -19.58 -13.27
CA CYS A 404 0.17 -20.68 -13.74
C CYS A 404 -0.55 -21.39 -12.59
N GLN A 405 0.10 -21.61 -11.45
CA GLN A 405 -0.51 -22.23 -10.27
C GLN A 405 -1.71 -21.42 -9.74
N HIS A 406 -1.59 -20.09 -9.75
CA HIS A 406 -2.65 -19.19 -9.26
C HIS A 406 -3.63 -18.70 -10.35
N GLY A 407 -3.48 -19.14 -11.61
CA GLY A 407 -4.38 -18.75 -12.70
C GLY A 407 -4.29 -17.27 -13.10
N CYS A 408 -3.16 -16.62 -12.82
CA CYS A 408 -2.94 -15.20 -13.07
C CYS A 408 -2.66 -14.93 -14.55
N HIS A 409 -3.68 -15.07 -15.41
CA HIS A 409 -3.56 -15.00 -16.87
C HIS A 409 -2.85 -13.73 -17.37
N LYS A 410 -3.12 -12.54 -16.79
CA LYS A 410 -2.44 -11.29 -17.20
C LYS A 410 -0.94 -11.33 -16.95
N ILE A 411 -0.52 -11.92 -15.83
CA ILE A 411 0.90 -12.05 -15.48
C ILE A 411 1.56 -13.07 -16.41
N ALA A 412 0.96 -14.25 -16.58
CA ALA A 412 1.48 -15.25 -17.51
C ALA A 412 1.59 -14.68 -18.93
N ALA A 413 0.57 -13.94 -19.40
CA ALA A 413 0.57 -13.28 -20.69
C ALA A 413 1.74 -12.30 -20.84
N ALA A 414 2.01 -11.48 -19.83
CA ALA A 414 3.09 -10.49 -19.92
C ALA A 414 4.47 -11.13 -19.82
N LEU A 415 4.65 -12.16 -18.99
CA LEU A 415 5.89 -12.93 -18.95
C LEU A 415 6.17 -13.57 -20.30
N ILE A 416 5.17 -14.24 -20.89
CA ILE A 416 5.27 -14.87 -22.20
C ILE A 416 5.56 -13.80 -23.28
N ALA A 417 4.83 -12.69 -23.29
CA ALA A 417 5.04 -11.61 -24.26
C ALA A 417 6.40 -10.90 -24.11
N ALA A 418 6.94 -10.81 -22.90
CA ALA A 418 8.27 -10.24 -22.67
C ALA A 418 9.36 -11.10 -23.33
N ILE A 419 9.16 -12.42 -23.35
CA ILE A 419 10.02 -13.38 -24.06
C ILE A 419 9.90 -13.16 -25.57
N SER A 420 8.67 -13.17 -26.11
CA SER A 420 8.40 -13.06 -27.56
C SER A 420 9.02 -11.82 -28.19
N ARG A 421 9.01 -10.70 -27.46
CA ARG A 421 9.50 -9.40 -27.95
C ARG A 421 11.02 -9.26 -27.88
N GLY A 422 11.72 -10.27 -27.35
CA GLY A 422 13.16 -10.20 -27.09
C GLY A 422 13.52 -9.19 -25.99
N ASN A 423 12.53 -8.69 -25.24
CA ASN A 423 12.75 -7.68 -24.19
C ASN A 423 13.62 -8.23 -23.06
N LEU A 424 13.64 -9.55 -22.88
CA LEU A 424 14.45 -10.19 -21.85
C LEU A 424 15.92 -10.38 -22.26
N HIS A 425 16.28 -10.17 -23.53
CA HIS A 425 17.60 -10.43 -24.10
C HIS A 425 18.18 -11.83 -23.82
N LEU A 426 17.33 -12.80 -23.48
CA LEU A 426 17.72 -14.18 -23.20
C LEU A 426 18.23 -14.87 -24.46
N ASN A 427 19.22 -15.75 -24.31
CA ASN A 427 19.58 -16.67 -25.37
C ASN A 427 18.51 -17.77 -25.55
N ASN A 428 18.63 -18.61 -26.58
CA ASN A 428 17.60 -19.60 -26.91
C ASN A 428 17.40 -20.65 -25.80
N ASP A 429 18.47 -21.04 -25.11
CA ASP A 429 18.42 -22.05 -24.04
C ASP A 429 17.81 -21.48 -22.76
N GLU A 430 18.20 -20.26 -22.38
CA GLU A 430 17.61 -19.51 -21.27
C GLU A 430 16.13 -19.25 -21.51
N THR A 431 15.76 -18.93 -22.74
CA THR A 431 14.36 -18.74 -23.14
C THR A 431 13.55 -20.03 -23.00
N ALA A 432 14.12 -21.16 -23.43
CA ALA A 432 13.49 -22.46 -23.29
C ALA A 432 13.28 -22.84 -21.81
N GLU A 433 14.29 -22.62 -20.98
CA GLU A 433 14.22 -22.89 -19.56
C GLU A 433 13.20 -21.99 -18.85
N PHE A 434 13.19 -20.71 -19.19
CA PHE A 434 12.26 -19.75 -18.64
C PHE A 434 10.80 -20.07 -19.01
N LEU A 435 10.54 -20.41 -20.27
CA LEU A 435 9.23 -20.86 -20.74
C LEU A 435 8.83 -22.21 -20.12
N ALA A 436 9.75 -23.15 -19.97
CA ALA A 436 9.45 -24.42 -19.31
C ALA A 436 8.97 -24.18 -17.87
N GLY A 437 9.54 -23.18 -17.20
CA GLY A 437 9.06 -22.64 -15.94
C GLY A 437 8.88 -23.73 -14.89
N LYS A 438 9.91 -24.55 -14.65
CA LYS A 438 9.83 -25.75 -13.81
C LYS A 438 9.83 -25.41 -12.29
N ASN A 439 9.36 -26.32 -11.44
CA ASN A 439 9.54 -26.30 -9.97
C ASN A 439 10.74 -27.18 -9.53
N GLU A 440 10.97 -27.41 -8.21
CA GLU A 440 12.08 -28.30 -7.74
C GLU A 440 11.99 -29.71 -8.27
N ASP A 441 10.77 -30.22 -8.39
CA ASP A 441 10.49 -31.56 -8.88
C ASP A 441 10.67 -31.64 -10.42
N GLY A 442 10.92 -30.51 -11.09
CA GLY A 442 11.02 -30.45 -12.55
C GLY A 442 9.68 -30.40 -13.29
N CYS A 443 8.57 -30.25 -12.57
CA CYS A 443 7.23 -30.10 -13.15
C CYS A 443 7.09 -28.75 -13.87
N PRO A 444 6.76 -28.73 -15.17
CA PRO A 444 6.73 -27.51 -15.98
C PRO A 444 5.45 -26.69 -15.78
N ALA A 445 5.54 -25.39 -16.05
CA ALA A 445 4.42 -24.44 -15.94
C ALA A 445 3.22 -24.80 -16.86
N LEU A 446 3.48 -25.42 -18.02
CA LEU A 446 2.41 -25.90 -18.90
C LEU A 446 1.59 -27.02 -18.24
N TYR A 447 2.23 -27.93 -17.50
CA TYR A 447 1.56 -29.03 -16.80
C TYR A 447 0.61 -28.48 -15.73
N ILE A 448 1.10 -27.57 -14.87
CA ILE A 448 0.29 -27.02 -13.77
C ILE A 448 -0.90 -26.19 -14.32
N ALA A 449 -0.70 -25.46 -15.41
CA ALA A 449 -1.81 -24.76 -16.09
C ALA A 449 -2.87 -25.72 -16.63
N CYS A 450 -2.47 -26.91 -17.08
CA CYS A 450 -3.36 -27.96 -17.54
C CYS A 450 -4.09 -28.66 -16.39
N GLU A 451 -3.39 -28.93 -15.28
CA GLU A 451 -3.95 -29.55 -14.07
C GLU A 451 -5.04 -28.69 -13.40
N TYR A 452 -4.93 -27.37 -13.49
CA TYR A 452 -5.96 -26.44 -13.00
C TYR A 452 -6.94 -25.94 -14.08
N GLY A 453 -6.75 -26.32 -15.34
CA GLY A 453 -7.69 -25.99 -16.42
C GLY A 453 -7.65 -24.54 -16.91
N TYR A 454 -6.52 -23.85 -16.77
CA TYR A 454 -6.36 -22.45 -17.20
C TYR A 454 -6.13 -22.32 -18.71
N HIS A 455 -7.19 -22.60 -19.49
CA HIS A 455 -7.16 -22.65 -20.96
C HIS A 455 -6.59 -21.40 -21.65
N GLU A 456 -6.81 -20.20 -21.12
CA GLU A 456 -6.22 -18.96 -21.68
C GLU A 456 -4.68 -18.97 -21.59
N ILE A 457 -4.14 -19.41 -20.45
CA ILE A 457 -2.70 -19.52 -20.23
C ILE A 457 -2.11 -20.60 -21.14
N VAL A 458 -2.79 -21.74 -21.23
CA VAL A 458 -2.38 -22.85 -22.10
C VAL A 458 -2.36 -22.42 -23.56
N ALA A 459 -3.39 -21.72 -24.05
CA ALA A 459 -3.42 -21.21 -25.42
C ALA A 459 -2.26 -20.25 -25.71
N MET A 460 -1.90 -19.39 -24.76
CA MET A 460 -0.75 -18.48 -24.90
C MET A 460 0.57 -19.24 -24.98
N PHE A 461 0.79 -20.22 -24.09
CA PHE A 461 1.98 -21.07 -24.12
C PHE A 461 2.13 -21.77 -25.46
N MET A 462 1.06 -22.43 -25.90
CA MET A 462 1.09 -23.23 -27.10
C MET A 462 1.32 -22.36 -28.34
N THR A 463 0.68 -21.19 -28.41
CA THR A 463 0.92 -20.23 -29.50
C THR A 463 2.39 -19.82 -29.53
N GLU A 464 3.00 -19.58 -28.38
CA GLU A 464 4.39 -19.12 -28.32
C GLU A 464 5.40 -20.21 -28.67
N ILE A 465 5.24 -21.41 -28.14
CA ILE A 465 6.11 -22.55 -28.45
C ILE A 465 5.96 -22.94 -29.93
N CYS A 466 4.75 -22.88 -30.49
CA CYS A 466 4.48 -23.25 -31.87
C CYS A 466 4.89 -22.20 -32.91
N ARG A 467 5.06 -20.92 -32.54
CA ARG A 467 5.47 -19.85 -33.48
C ARG A 467 6.84 -20.09 -34.11
N GLY A 468 7.74 -20.81 -33.43
CA GLY A 468 9.06 -21.15 -33.96
C GLY A 468 10.05 -19.98 -34.04
N ASP A 469 9.68 -18.78 -33.61
CA ASP A 469 10.58 -17.63 -33.46
C ASP A 469 11.66 -17.88 -32.39
N LEU A 470 11.38 -18.82 -31.50
CA LEU A 470 12.32 -19.37 -30.55
C LEU A 470 13.26 -20.30 -31.31
N ASN A 471 14.51 -19.88 -31.51
CA ASN A 471 15.52 -20.61 -32.26
C ASN A 471 16.09 -21.79 -31.43
N MET A 472 15.19 -22.64 -30.93
CA MET A 472 15.43 -23.82 -30.11
C MET A 472 15.34 -25.08 -30.97
N ASN A 473 16.11 -26.10 -30.59
CA ASN A 473 16.12 -27.36 -31.33
C ASN A 473 14.76 -28.09 -31.24
N ASN A 474 14.41 -28.85 -32.27
CA ASN A 474 13.12 -29.55 -32.34
C ASN A 474 12.87 -30.50 -31.14
N SER A 475 13.92 -31.12 -30.61
CA SER A 475 13.82 -32.04 -29.46
C SER A 475 13.30 -31.32 -28.20
N LYS A 476 13.88 -30.16 -27.86
CA LYS A 476 13.51 -29.37 -26.69
C LYS A 476 12.12 -28.75 -26.85
N ARG A 477 11.76 -28.35 -28.08
CA ARG A 477 10.40 -27.91 -28.41
C ARG A 477 9.36 -29.00 -28.15
N ILE A 478 9.62 -30.24 -28.57
CA ILE A 478 8.73 -31.38 -28.33
C ILE A 478 8.61 -31.68 -26.82
N GLU A 479 9.73 -31.63 -26.07
CA GLU A 479 9.70 -31.77 -24.61
C GLU A 479 8.77 -30.73 -23.96
N MET A 480 8.88 -29.46 -24.39
CA MET A 480 8.06 -28.37 -23.88
C MET A 480 6.59 -28.52 -24.24
N LEU A 481 6.26 -28.91 -25.48
CA LEU A 481 4.88 -29.15 -25.93
C LEU A 481 4.25 -30.34 -25.19
N ALA A 482 5.03 -31.37 -24.88
CA ALA A 482 4.56 -32.51 -24.09
C ALA A 482 4.25 -32.11 -22.64
N GLY A 483 5.03 -31.15 -22.09
CA GLY A 483 4.85 -30.61 -20.75
C GLY A 483 4.88 -31.71 -19.68
N LYS A 484 5.83 -32.65 -19.77
CA LYS A 484 5.88 -33.82 -18.91
C LYS A 484 6.26 -33.43 -17.48
N ASN A 485 5.55 -33.98 -16.48
CA ASN A 485 6.01 -33.90 -15.08
C ASN A 485 7.15 -34.90 -14.80
N GLU A 486 7.66 -34.93 -13.57
CA GLU A 486 8.75 -35.83 -13.14
C GLU A 486 8.49 -37.32 -13.39
N ASN A 487 7.22 -37.73 -13.36
CA ASN A 487 6.80 -39.10 -13.59
C ASN A 487 6.60 -39.42 -15.08
N GLY A 488 6.89 -38.46 -15.98
CA GLY A 488 6.70 -38.62 -17.43
C GLY A 488 5.25 -38.44 -17.91
N CYS A 489 4.34 -37.99 -17.03
CA CYS A 489 2.94 -37.77 -17.38
C CYS A 489 2.78 -36.48 -18.20
N HIS A 490 2.11 -36.58 -19.37
CA HIS A 490 1.94 -35.45 -20.28
C HIS A 490 0.89 -34.45 -19.77
N ALA A 491 1.07 -33.18 -20.12
CA ALA A 491 0.10 -32.12 -19.82
C ALA A 491 -1.29 -32.38 -20.44
N LEU A 492 -1.33 -32.98 -21.63
CA LEU A 492 -2.58 -33.39 -22.28
C LEU A 492 -3.33 -34.48 -21.48
N TYR A 493 -2.60 -35.44 -20.90
CA TYR A 493 -3.19 -36.51 -20.09
C TYR A 493 -3.93 -35.93 -18.89
N ILE A 494 -3.26 -35.06 -18.10
CA ILE A 494 -3.84 -34.51 -16.89
C ILE A 494 -5.05 -33.61 -17.19
N ALA A 495 -5.01 -32.84 -18.27
CA ALA A 495 -6.16 -32.05 -18.72
C ALA A 495 -7.37 -32.93 -19.09
N CYS A 496 -7.12 -34.09 -19.74
CA CYS A 496 -8.14 -35.07 -20.06
C CYS A 496 -8.68 -35.77 -18.80
N GLN A 497 -7.81 -36.13 -17.86
CA GLN A 497 -8.19 -36.75 -16.59
C GLN A 497 -9.15 -35.86 -15.77
N HIS A 498 -8.95 -34.55 -15.78
CA HIS A 498 -9.84 -33.60 -15.10
C HIS A 498 -11.03 -33.13 -15.95
N GLY A 499 -11.11 -33.50 -17.23
CA GLY A 499 -12.23 -33.16 -18.10
C GLY A 499 -12.25 -31.70 -18.59
N TYR A 500 -11.10 -31.02 -18.63
CA TYR A 500 -11.05 -29.62 -19.05
C TYR A 500 -11.10 -29.44 -20.58
N TYR A 501 -12.29 -29.58 -21.15
CA TYR A 501 -12.53 -29.54 -22.59
C TYR A 501 -11.86 -28.37 -23.34
N LYS A 502 -11.96 -27.13 -22.81
CA LYS A 502 -11.35 -25.95 -23.44
C LYS A 502 -9.82 -26.03 -23.47
N THR A 503 -9.23 -26.53 -22.38
CA THR A 503 -7.78 -26.71 -22.26
C THR A 503 -7.28 -27.78 -23.22
N VAL A 504 -7.99 -28.92 -23.30
CA VAL A 504 -7.69 -30.00 -24.24
C VAL A 504 -7.77 -29.50 -25.68
N THR A 505 -8.82 -28.76 -26.03
CA THR A 505 -8.99 -28.20 -27.38
C THR A 505 -7.87 -27.20 -27.71
N ALA A 506 -7.43 -26.38 -26.75
CA ALA A 506 -6.31 -25.45 -26.95
C ALA A 506 -4.98 -26.17 -27.23
N LEU A 507 -4.69 -27.25 -26.50
CA LEU A 507 -3.49 -28.08 -26.74
C LEU A 507 -3.54 -28.72 -28.14
N ILE A 508 -4.65 -29.40 -28.46
CA ILE A 508 -4.81 -30.14 -29.71
C ILE A 508 -4.75 -29.21 -30.92
N SER A 509 -5.53 -28.12 -30.89
CA SER A 509 -5.58 -27.18 -32.02
C SER A 509 -4.20 -26.60 -32.33
N ALA A 510 -3.42 -26.24 -31.31
CA ALA A 510 -2.07 -25.75 -31.50
C ALA A 510 -1.14 -26.80 -32.11
N ILE A 511 -1.08 -28.02 -31.55
CA ILE A 511 -0.23 -29.11 -32.06
C ILE A 511 -0.60 -29.47 -33.50
N CYS A 512 -1.89 -29.59 -33.81
CA CYS A 512 -2.37 -29.94 -35.15
C CYS A 512 -2.04 -28.84 -36.17
N SER A 513 -2.20 -27.57 -35.78
CA SER A 513 -1.93 -26.41 -36.65
C SER A 513 -0.45 -26.15 -36.92
N ASP A 514 0.44 -26.71 -36.11
CA ASP A 514 1.88 -26.54 -36.23
C ASP A 514 2.44 -27.27 -37.46
N LEU A 515 2.86 -26.52 -38.48
CA LEU A 515 3.39 -27.08 -39.73
C LEU A 515 4.82 -27.61 -39.60
N SER A 516 5.52 -27.28 -38.51
CA SER A 516 6.92 -27.69 -38.31
C SER A 516 7.05 -29.10 -37.74
N LEU A 517 6.00 -29.62 -37.11
CA LEU A 517 5.96 -30.97 -36.54
C LEU A 517 5.62 -32.00 -37.62
N SER A 518 6.39 -33.07 -37.68
CA SER A 518 6.09 -34.25 -38.47
C SER A 518 4.85 -34.98 -37.96
N GLN A 519 4.25 -35.82 -38.81
CA GLN A 519 3.09 -36.64 -38.41
C GLN A 519 3.39 -37.57 -37.23
N SER A 520 4.63 -38.09 -37.13
CA SER A 520 5.04 -38.95 -36.03
C SER A 520 5.11 -38.18 -34.70
N GLU A 521 5.67 -36.97 -34.73
CA GLU A 521 5.80 -36.11 -33.53
C GLU A 521 4.42 -35.65 -33.05
N LYS A 522 3.51 -35.30 -33.97
CA LYS A 522 2.11 -35.00 -33.65
C LYS A 522 1.42 -36.18 -32.98
N ALA A 523 1.58 -37.39 -33.54
CA ALA A 523 1.00 -38.59 -32.97
C ALA A 523 1.53 -38.89 -31.55
N GLU A 524 2.83 -38.68 -31.30
CA GLU A 524 3.41 -38.84 -29.97
C GLU A 524 2.81 -37.84 -28.95
N LEU A 525 2.78 -36.55 -29.30
CA LEU A 525 2.27 -35.50 -28.43
C LEU A 525 0.76 -35.68 -28.14
N LEU A 526 -0.01 -36.03 -29.16
CA LEU A 526 -1.45 -36.25 -29.04
C LEU A 526 -1.77 -37.52 -28.24
N ALA A 527 -0.94 -38.57 -28.31
CA ALA A 527 -1.14 -39.77 -27.50
C ALA A 527 -1.16 -39.44 -25.99
N GLY A 528 -0.39 -38.42 -25.59
CA GLY A 528 -0.46 -37.80 -24.26
C GLY A 528 -0.47 -38.83 -23.14
N LYS A 529 0.61 -39.62 -23.02
CA LYS A 529 0.64 -40.79 -22.13
C LYS A 529 0.96 -40.45 -20.67
N ASN A 530 0.50 -41.27 -19.73
CA ASN A 530 1.00 -41.23 -18.35
C ASN A 530 2.27 -42.10 -18.18
N ALA A 531 2.77 -42.21 -16.95
CA ALA A 531 3.94 -43.02 -16.60
C ALA A 531 3.79 -44.51 -16.97
N ASP A 532 2.56 -45.03 -16.89
CA ASP A 532 2.22 -46.43 -17.18
C ASP A 532 1.97 -46.68 -18.68
N GLY A 533 2.04 -45.63 -19.52
CA GLY A 533 1.82 -45.71 -20.95
C GLY A 533 0.35 -45.61 -21.40
N VAL A 534 -0.59 -45.38 -20.47
CA VAL A 534 -2.01 -45.16 -20.78
C VAL A 534 -2.18 -43.83 -21.50
N SER A 535 -2.89 -43.84 -22.63
CA SER A 535 -3.11 -42.64 -23.45
C SER A 535 -4.17 -41.71 -22.87
N ALA A 536 -4.10 -40.43 -23.24
CA ALA A 536 -5.10 -39.43 -22.87
C ALA A 536 -6.51 -39.82 -23.37
N LEU A 537 -6.60 -40.46 -24.54
CA LEU A 537 -7.85 -40.94 -25.13
C LEU A 537 -8.48 -42.07 -24.33
N GLU A 538 -7.69 -43.08 -23.95
CA GLU A 538 -8.15 -44.18 -23.08
C GLU A 538 -8.67 -43.62 -21.76
N ARG A 539 -7.93 -42.70 -21.14
CA ARG A 539 -8.32 -42.10 -19.88
C ARG A 539 -9.62 -41.27 -19.99
N ALA A 540 -9.78 -40.51 -21.06
CA ALA A 540 -11.01 -39.75 -21.31
C ALA A 540 -12.23 -40.66 -21.53
N ARG A 541 -12.04 -41.82 -22.18
CA ARG A 541 -13.08 -42.85 -22.38
C ARG A 541 -13.49 -43.49 -21.05
N GLU A 542 -12.52 -43.88 -20.23
CA GLU A 542 -12.77 -44.46 -18.89
C GLU A 542 -13.61 -43.55 -18.00
N LEU A 543 -13.34 -42.23 -18.05
CA LEU A 543 -14.03 -41.23 -17.23
C LEU A 543 -15.32 -40.70 -17.87
N GLY A 544 -15.65 -41.10 -19.11
CA GLY A 544 -16.89 -40.71 -19.79
C GLY A 544 -16.94 -39.29 -20.33
N TYR A 545 -15.80 -38.67 -20.65
CA TYR A 545 -15.75 -37.31 -21.19
C TYR A 545 -15.95 -37.28 -22.71
N TYR A 546 -17.18 -37.55 -23.17
CA TYR A 546 -17.51 -37.75 -24.59
C TYR A 546 -17.03 -36.64 -25.54
N LYS A 547 -17.16 -35.37 -25.16
CA LYS A 547 -16.70 -34.23 -25.98
C LYS A 547 -15.17 -34.21 -26.16
N ILE A 548 -14.42 -34.70 -25.17
CA ILE A 548 -12.96 -34.80 -25.25
C ILE A 548 -12.58 -35.99 -26.12
N VAL A 549 -13.29 -37.12 -25.98
CA VAL A 549 -13.08 -38.32 -26.79
C VAL A 549 -13.29 -38.02 -28.28
N GLU A 550 -14.35 -37.29 -28.63
CA GLU A 550 -14.66 -36.87 -29.99
C GLU A 550 -13.49 -36.05 -30.59
N VAL A 551 -13.05 -35.00 -29.89
CA VAL A 551 -11.97 -34.13 -30.37
C VAL A 551 -10.63 -34.88 -30.52
N LEU A 552 -10.32 -35.80 -29.62
CA LEU A 552 -9.09 -36.62 -29.71
C LEU A 552 -9.15 -37.61 -30.87
N SER A 553 -10.29 -38.28 -31.08
CA SER A 553 -10.46 -39.23 -32.18
C SER A 553 -10.46 -38.56 -33.56
N ASP A 554 -10.99 -37.35 -33.67
CA ASP A 554 -10.98 -36.58 -34.93
C ASP A 554 -9.57 -36.18 -35.38
N CYS A 555 -8.59 -36.18 -34.47
CA CYS A 555 -7.20 -35.85 -34.77
C CYS A 555 -6.34 -37.06 -35.18
N GLY A 556 -6.96 -38.20 -35.49
CA GLY A 556 -6.28 -39.38 -36.01
C GLY A 556 -5.68 -40.30 -34.94
N MET A 557 -6.23 -40.26 -33.72
CA MET A 557 -5.86 -41.13 -32.59
C MET A 557 -6.74 -42.35 -32.40
#